data_AF-A0ABD0QEZ7-F1
#
_entry.id   AF-A0ABD0QEZ7-F1
#
_cell.length_a   1.000
_cell.length_b   1.000
_cell.length_c   1.000
_cell.angle_alpha   90.00
_cell.angle_beta   90.00
_cell.angle_gamma   90.00
#
_symmetry.space_group_name_H-M   'P 1'
#
loop_
_entity.id
_entity.type
_entity.pdbx_description
1 polymer ?
#
loop_
_entity_poly.entity_id
_entity_poly.type
_entity_poly.pdbx_seq_one_letter_code
_entity_poly.pdbx_strand_id
1 'polypeptide(L)' 'DHDVKKQEEYVELKDVFAVKVKRRRSAGQQSGGTLLGITLFQCKKKGLKLKEHAIHLNNLSADHCEIWFKSLKEILS' A
#
# COMPACT_ATOMS: atom_id res chain seq x y z
N ASP A 1 33.54 -6.52 6.19
CA ASP A 1 32.07 -6.49 6.01
C ASP A 1 31.66 -5.41 5.03
N HIS A 2 31.03 -5.80 3.93
CA HIS A 2 30.46 -4.85 2.97
C HIS A 2 29.13 -4.34 3.50
N ASP A 3 29.14 -3.07 3.92
CA ASP A 3 27.98 -2.28 4.29
C ASP A 3 27.12 -2.07 3.02
N VAL A 4 26.24 -3.03 2.72
CA VAL A 4 25.25 -2.90 1.64
C VAL A 4 24.27 -1.83 2.09
N LYS A 5 24.51 -0.58 1.68
CA LYS A 5 23.54 0.51 1.82
C LYS A 5 22.22 0.05 1.20
N LYS A 6 21.26 -0.29 2.06
CA LYS A 6 19.90 -0.64 1.66
C LYS A 6 19.33 0.59 0.96
N GLN A 7 19.19 0.52 -0.35
CA GLN A 7 18.55 1.58 -1.11
C GLN A 7 17.07 1.54 -0.76
N GLU A 8 16.59 2.58 -0.09
CA GLU A 8 15.17 2.70 0.27
C GLU A 8 14.34 2.88 -1.01
N GLU A 9 13.30 2.06 -1.16
CA GLU A 9 12.33 2.24 -2.23
C GLU A 9 11.34 3.33 -1.82
N TYR A 10 11.06 4.27 -2.74
CA TYR A 10 10.07 5.32 -2.54
C TYR A 10 8.98 5.26 -3.61
N VAL A 11 7.81 5.82 -3.28
CA VAL A 11 6.68 5.97 -4.20
C VAL A 11 6.28 7.44 -4.26
N GLU A 12 6.12 7.99 -5.47
CA GLU A 12 5.57 9.32 -5.63
C GLU A 12 4.05 9.25 -5.72
N LEU A 13 3.34 9.92 -4.81
CA LEU A 13 1.88 9.85 -4.76
C LEU A 13 1.19 10.39 -6.02
N LYS A 14 1.83 11.29 -6.76
CA LYS A 14 1.32 11.79 -8.04
C LYS A 14 1.18 10.70 -9.10
N ASP A 15 1.95 9.62 -8.98
CA ASP A 15 1.92 8.48 -9.89
C ASP A 15 0.91 7.42 -9.42
N VAL A 16 0.41 7.50 -8.18
CA VAL A 16 -0.60 6.60 -7.62
C VAL A 16 -1.99 7.05 -8.08
N PHE A 17 -2.69 6.19 -8.82
CA PHE A 17 -4.03 6.50 -9.32
C PHE A 17 -5.14 5.78 -8.56
N ALA A 18 -4.83 4.73 -7.79
CA ALA A 18 -5.80 4.03 -6.97
C ALA A 18 -5.18 3.39 -5.72
N VAL A 19 -5.98 3.28 -4.66
CA VAL A 19 -5.64 2.57 -3.43
C VAL A 19 -6.73 1.54 -3.14
N LYS A 20 -6.33 0.28 -2.93
CA LYS A 20 -7.23 -0.81 -2.51
C LYS A 20 -6.97 -1.19 -1.07
N VAL A 21 -8.05 -1.27 -0.30
CA VAL A 21 -8.04 -1.65 1.12
C VAL A 21 -8.80 -2.96 1.26
N LYS A 22 -8.16 -4.02 1.79
CA LYS A 22 -8.78 -5.34 1.98
C LYS A 22 -9.17 -5.54 3.44
N ARG A 23 -10.47 -5.56 3.74
CA ARG A 23 -10.97 -5.87 5.10
C ARG A 23 -11.68 -7.22 5.12
N ARG A 24 -11.50 -7.99 6.19
CA ARG A 24 -12.29 -9.19 6.48
C ARG A 24 -13.23 -8.91 7.64
N ARG A 25 -14.48 -9.31 7.46
CA ARG A 25 -15.55 -9.19 8.46
C ARG A 25 -15.89 -10.56 9.02
N SER A 26 -16.24 -10.58 10.29
CA SER A 26 -16.86 -11.76 10.91
C SER A 26 -18.31 -11.90 10.46
N ALA A 27 -18.88 -13.10 10.61
CA ALA A 27 -20.30 -13.33 10.32
C ALA A 27 -21.17 -12.36 11.13
N GLY A 28 -22.15 -11.72 10.47
CA GLY A 28 -23.07 -10.75 11.07
C GLY A 28 -22.53 -9.32 11.20
N GLN A 29 -21.24 -9.06 10.94
CA GLN A 29 -20.66 -7.73 11.06
C GLN A 29 -21.00 -6.81 9.86
N GLN A 30 -21.71 -5.70 10.13
CA GLN A 30 -22.23 -4.79 9.09
C GLN A 30 -21.26 -3.66 8.69
N SER A 31 -20.24 -3.36 9.50
CA SER A 31 -19.23 -2.34 9.19
C SER A 31 -17.88 -2.69 9.82
N GLY A 32 -16.80 -2.09 9.30
CA GLY A 32 -15.45 -2.36 9.78
C GLY A 32 -14.89 -3.71 9.35
N GLY A 33 -14.09 -4.33 10.22
CA GLY A 33 -13.41 -5.60 10.01
C GLY A 33 -11.89 -5.43 10.01
N THR A 34 -11.19 -6.52 10.33
CA THR A 34 -9.72 -6.55 10.36
C THR A 34 -9.17 -6.19 8.99
N LEU A 35 -8.29 -5.20 8.97
CA LEU A 35 -7.55 -4.83 7.77
C LEU A 35 -6.49 -5.89 7.49
N LEU A 36 -6.53 -6.45 6.28
CA LEU A 36 -5.67 -7.56 5.84
C LEU A 36 -4.70 -7.16 4.72
N GLY A 37 -4.66 -5.88 4.36
CA GLY A 37 -3.73 -5.42 3.35
C GLY A 37 -4.17 -4.15 2.65
N ILE A 38 -3.16 -3.45 2.14
CA ILE A 38 -3.30 -2.26 1.31
C ILE A 38 -2.52 -2.50 0.02
N THR A 39 -3.05 -2.04 -1.11
CA THR A 39 -2.36 -2.06 -2.40
C THR A 39 -2.43 -0.69 -3.03
N LEU A 40 -1.28 -0.15 -3.40
CA LEU A 40 -1.16 1.09 -4.17
C LEU A 40 -1.00 0.72 -5.65
N PHE A 41 -1.82 1.30 -6.50
CA PHE A 41 -1.69 1.17 -7.95
C PHE A 41 -1.11 2.45 -8.51
N GLN A 42 0.06 2.33 -9.15
CA GLN A 42 0.74 3.46 -9.75
C GLN A 42 1.03 3.25 -11.24
N CYS A 43 1.18 4.35 -11.95
CA CYS A 43 1.64 4.39 -13.33
C CYS A 43 3.16 4.59 -13.35
N LYS A 44 3.92 3.60 -13.80
CA LYS A 44 5.37 3.72 -14.04
C LYS A 44 5.65 3.81 -15.54
N LYS A 45 6.53 4.73 -15.94
CA LYS A 45 7.07 4.76 -17.31
C LYS A 45 7.96 3.55 -17.53
N LYS A 46 7.71 2.83 -18.63
CA LYS A 46 8.56 1.74 -19.13
C LYS A 46 8.83 2.00 -20.61
N GLY A 47 9.94 2.71 -20.87
CA GLY A 47 10.22 3.28 -22.19
C GLY A 47 9.20 4.35 -22.57
N LEU A 48 8.61 4.22 -23.75
CA LEU A 48 7.58 5.15 -24.27
C LEU A 48 6.17 4.88 -23.76
N LYS A 49 5.95 3.82 -22.95
CA LYS A 49 4.62 3.42 -22.46
C LYS A 49 4.49 3.64 -20.96
N LEU A 50 3.31 4.05 -20.52
CA LEU A 50 2.91 3.95 -19.11
C LEU A 50 2.41 2.53 -18.83
N LYS A 51 2.84 1.97 -17.70
CA LYS A 51 2.44 0.65 -17.23
C LYS A 51 1.94 0.77 -15.79
N GLU A 52 0.85 0.06 -15.51
CA GLU A 52 0.40 -0.15 -14.14
C GLU A 52 1.43 -0.98 -13.37
N HIS A 53 1.65 -0.61 -12.12
CA HIS A 53 2.44 -1.35 -11.16
C HIS A 53 1.73 -1.34 -9.81
N ALA A 54 1.54 -2.52 -9.24
CA ALA A 54 0.92 -2.69 -7.93
C ALA A 54 1.99 -2.85 -6.84
N ILE A 55 1.93 -2.01 -5.82
CA ILE A 55 2.74 -2.12 -4.60
C ILE A 55 1.85 -2.71 -3.51
N HIS A 56 2.21 -3.90 -3.04
CA HIS A 56 1.51 -4.56 -1.95
C HIS A 56 2.18 -4.21 -0.62
N LEU A 57 1.48 -3.44 0.20
CA LEU A 57 1.89 -3.20 1.59
C LEU A 57 1.45 -4.41 2.40
N ASN A 58 2.36 -5.39 2.47
CA ASN A 58 2.12 -6.75 2.91
C ASN A 58 1.61 -6.84 4.35
N ASN A 59 0.85 -7.89 4.59
CA ASN A 59 0.11 -8.22 5.80
C ASN A 59 1.00 -8.90 6.86
N LEU A 60 2.16 -8.31 7.19
CA LEU A 60 3.04 -8.85 8.26
C LEU A 60 2.25 -9.08 9.54
N SER A 61 1.35 -8.14 9.87
CA SER A 61 0.24 -8.34 10.80
C SER A 61 -0.88 -7.35 10.49
N ALA A 62 -2.05 -7.56 11.10
CA ALA A 62 -3.15 -6.60 11.04
C ALA A 62 -2.72 -5.21 11.57
N ASP A 63 -1.89 -5.17 12.61
CA ASP A 63 -1.38 -3.91 13.19
C ASP A 63 -0.51 -3.14 12.19
N HIS A 64 0.38 -3.84 11.47
CA HIS A 64 1.18 -3.21 10.42
C HIS A 64 0.31 -2.62 9.32
N CYS A 65 -0.77 -3.30 8.92
CA CYS A 65 -1.69 -2.75 7.95
C CYS A 65 -2.41 -1.50 8.48
N GLU A 66 -2.81 -1.47 9.75
CA GLU A 66 -3.45 -0.28 10.34
C GLU A 66 -2.46 0.89 10.48
N ILE A 67 -1.18 0.64 10.76
CA ILE A 67 -0.13 1.68 10.73
C ILE A 67 -0.05 2.28 9.32
N TRP A 68 0.09 1.44 8.29
CA TRP A 68 0.10 1.91 6.89
C TRP A 68 -1.16 2.68 6.52
N PHE A 69 -2.33 2.22 6.97
CA PHE A 69 -3.61 2.88 6.69
C PHE A 69 -3.66 4.28 7.29
N LYS A 70 -3.22 4.44 8.54
CA LYS A 70 -3.17 5.73 9.22
C LYS A 70 -2.20 6.68 8.54
N SER A 71 -0.97 6.25 8.26
CA SER A 71 0.02 7.08 7.57
C SER A 71 -0.45 7.52 6.19
N LEU A 72 -1.06 6.62 5.41
CA LEU A 72 -1.62 6.99 4.10
C LEU A 72 -2.77 7.99 4.23
N LYS A 73 -3.66 7.83 5.21
CA LYS A 73 -4.70 8.82 5.46
C LYS A 73 -4.12 10.18 5.81
N GLU A 74 -3.11 10.23 6.67
CA GLU A 74 -2.46 11.48 7.08
C GLU A 74 -1.80 12.19 5.90
N ILE A 75 -1.15 11.45 4.98
CA ILE A 75 -0.50 12.05 3.82
C ILE A 75 -1.52 12.51 2.76
N LEU A 76 -2.67 11.83 2.65
CA LEU A 76 -3.72 12.14 1.66
C LEU A 76 -4.77 13.15 2.15
N SER A 77 -4.75 13.53 3.43
CA SER A 77 -5.66 14.54 4.00
C SER A 77 -5.13 15.95 3.78
#